data_AF-A0A940Z4G8-F1
#
_entry.id   AF-A0A940Z4G8-F1
#
_cell.length_a   1.000
_cell.length_b   1.000
_cell.length_c   1.000
_cell.angle_alpha   90.00
_cell.angle_beta   90.00
_cell.angle_gamma   90.00
#
_symmetry.space_group_name_H-M   'P 1'
#
loop_
_entity.id
_entity.type
_entity.pdbx_description
1 polymer ?
#
loop_
_entity_poly.entity_id
_entity_poly.type
_entity_poly.pdbx_seq_one_letter_code
_entity_poly.pdbx_strand_id
1 'polypeptide(L)'
;MPKKNGLTLSILVLIFPVLAMACSLFVPRSTPTPAPQPAKVIESVATPLVVPAVQEPPIIVDSETDQLYINLYERVNPSVVNILIYAREGNLFTPVGEGSGFVYDGAG
;
A
#
# COMPACT_ATOMS: atom_id res chain seq x y z
N MET A 1 37.52 50.86 0.39
CA MET A 1 36.62 49.84 -0.22
C MET A 1 36.89 48.47 0.41
N PRO A 2 36.08 48.05 1.40
CA PRO A 2 35.83 46.62 1.58
C PRO A 2 34.37 46.36 1.98
N LYS A 3 33.50 45.98 1.03
CA LYS A 3 32.10 45.60 1.28
C LYS A 3 31.72 44.38 0.43
N LYS A 4 32.57 43.35 0.40
CA LYS A 4 32.27 42.07 -0.26
C LYS A 4 32.00 40.97 0.77
N ASN A 5 32.73 40.97 1.88
CA ASN A 5 32.70 39.89 2.88
C ASN A 5 31.39 39.87 3.72
N GLY A 6 30.80 41.04 3.99
CA GLY A 6 29.53 41.13 4.72
C GLY A 6 28.32 40.70 3.89
N LEU A 7 28.35 40.95 2.58
CA LEU A 7 27.29 40.53 1.66
C LEU A 7 27.31 39.01 1.47
N THR A 8 28.49 38.41 1.31
CA THR A 8 28.64 36.96 1.19
C THR A 8 28.24 36.22 2.47
N LEU A 9 28.56 36.78 3.64
CA LEU A 9 28.15 36.21 4.93
C LEU A 9 26.63 36.29 5.11
N SER A 10 26.01 37.41 4.75
CA SER A 10 24.55 37.58 4.84
C SER A 10 23.78 36.64 3.91
N ILE A 11 24.31 36.36 2.71
CA ILE A 11 23.71 35.39 1.78
C ILE A 11 23.83 33.97 2.33
N LEU A 12 24.98 33.61 2.91
CA LEU A 12 25.22 32.28 3.48
C LEU A 12 24.30 31.99 4.69
N VAL A 13 24.09 32.99 5.55
CA VAL A 13 23.17 32.89 6.70
C VAL A 13 21.71 32.71 6.28
N LEU A 14 21.31 33.28 5.13
CA LEU A 14 19.94 33.19 4.64
C LEU A 14 19.66 31.86 3.90
N ILE A 15 20.67 31.30 3.23
CA ILE A 15 20.53 30.03 2.49
C ILE A 15 20.56 28.80 3.42
N PHE A 16 21.30 28.86 4.52
CA PHE A 16 21.43 27.75 5.47
C PHE A 16 20.11 27.19 6.03
N PRO A 17 19.14 28.01 6.51
CA PRO A 17 17.86 27.49 7.02
C PRO A 17 16.98 26.87 5.92
N VAL A 18 17.07 27.37 4.68
CA VAL A 18 16.29 26.85 3.54
C VAL A 18 16.75 25.44 3.17
N LEU A 19 18.06 25.18 3.22
CA LEU A 19 18.61 23.84 3.00
C LEU A 19 18.24 22.87 4.13
N ALA A 20 18.25 23.33 5.39
CA ALA A 20 17.90 22.49 6.54
C ALA A 20 16.43 22.04 6.50
N MET A 21 15.52 22.89 6.02
CA MET A 21 14.09 22.57 5.92
C MET A 21 13.78 21.56 4.79
N ALA A 22 14.60 21.50 3.73
CA ALA A 22 14.43 20.52 2.66
C ALA A 22 14.72 19.07 3.12
N CYS A 23 15.61 18.89 4.09
CA CYS A 23 16.00 17.56 4.59
C CYS A 23 14.98 16.93 5.56
N SER A 24 14.11 17.71 6.20
CA SER A 24 13.15 17.21 7.20
C SER A 24 11.85 16.65 6.59
N LEU A 25 11.58 16.91 5.31
CA LEU A 25 10.40 16.38 4.60
C LEU A 25 10.56 14.91 4.16
N PHE A 26 11.76 14.33 4.29
CA PHE A 26 12.09 12.99 3.80
C PHE A 26 12.36 11.95 4.91
N VAL A 27 11.92 12.20 6.14
CA VAL A 27 12.03 11.20 7.22
C VAL A 27 10.74 10.38 7.29
N PRO A 28 10.70 9.15 6.73
CA PRO A 28 9.57 8.26 6.90
C PRO A 28 9.40 7.88 8.38
N ARG A 29 8.19 8.07 8.90
CA ARG A 29 7.83 7.69 10.27
C ARG A 29 7.71 6.17 10.32
N SER A 30 8.69 5.51 10.94
CA SER A 30 8.65 4.05 11.15
C SER A 30 7.48 3.68 12.06
N THR A 31 6.48 3.02 11.50
CA THR A 31 5.47 2.30 12.29
C THR A 31 6.11 1.04 12.88
N PRO A 32 5.82 0.68 14.14
CA PRO A 32 6.38 -0.53 14.73
C PRO A 32 5.82 -1.77 14.02
N THR A 33 6.74 -2.57 13.46
CA THR A 33 6.48 -3.88 12.84
C THR A 33 5.90 -4.85 13.89
N PRO A 34 4.73 -5.46 13.65
CA PRO A 34 4.25 -6.58 14.45
C PRO A 34 5.22 -7.78 14.35
N ALA A 35 5.52 -8.41 15.48
CA ALA A 35 6.49 -9.50 15.56
C ALA A 35 6.10 -10.71 14.67
N PRO A 36 7.08 -11.44 14.09
CA PRO A 36 6.80 -12.60 13.26
C PRO A 36 6.18 -13.73 14.10
N GLN A 37 4.96 -14.15 13.75
CA GLN A 37 4.42 -15.42 14.21
C GLN A 37 5.08 -16.57 13.43
N PRO A 38 5.40 -17.70 14.06
CA PRO A 38 6.06 -18.82 13.40
C PRO A 38 5.19 -19.37 12.26
N ALA A 39 5.78 -19.44 11.07
CA ALA A 39 5.15 -20.02 9.89
C ALA A 39 4.89 -21.52 10.10
N LYS A 40 3.61 -21.90 10.21
CA LYS A 40 3.20 -23.30 10.13
C LYS A 40 3.31 -23.74 8.68
N VAL A 41 4.26 -24.64 8.38
CA VAL A 41 4.37 -25.30 7.07
C VAL A 41 3.08 -26.09 6.85
N ILE A 42 2.26 -25.66 5.88
CA ILE A 42 1.11 -26.43 5.43
C ILE A 42 1.56 -27.17 4.18
N GLU A 43 1.81 -28.46 4.35
CA GLU A 43 2.02 -29.42 3.28
C GLU A 43 0.76 -29.44 2.40
N SER A 44 0.91 -29.17 1.10
CA SER A 44 -0.20 -29.13 0.15
C SER A 44 -0.68 -30.54 -0.15
N VAL A 45 -1.61 -31.03 0.67
CA VAL A 45 -2.50 -32.13 0.28
C VAL A 45 -3.68 -31.50 -0.44
N ALA A 46 -3.84 -31.83 -1.73
CA ALA A 46 -5.02 -31.49 -2.51
C ALA A 46 -6.26 -32.06 -1.83
N THR A 47 -6.85 -31.26 -0.95
CA THR A 47 -8.09 -31.54 -0.24
C THR A 47 -9.19 -30.87 -1.06
N PRO A 48 -10.27 -31.58 -1.46
CA PRO A 48 -11.38 -30.93 -2.11
C PRO A 48 -11.87 -29.79 -1.21
N LEU A 49 -12.00 -28.60 -1.80
CA LEU A 49 -12.38 -27.37 -1.13
C LEU A 49 -13.78 -27.56 -0.49
N VAL A 50 -13.82 -28.01 0.76
CA VAL A 50 -15.01 -27.89 1.59
C VAL A 50 -15.06 -26.44 2.00
N VAL A 51 -15.80 -25.64 1.23
CA VAL A 51 -16.23 -24.31 1.64
C VAL A 51 -16.94 -24.50 2.99
N PRO A 52 -16.47 -23.90 4.10
CA PRO A 52 -17.25 -23.87 5.31
C PRO A 52 -18.57 -23.20 4.94
N ALA A 53 -19.69 -23.89 5.14
CA ALA A 53 -20.99 -23.25 5.08
C ALA A 53 -20.99 -22.19 6.18
N VAL A 54 -20.60 -20.97 5.81
CA VAL A 54 -20.90 -19.78 6.58
C VAL A 54 -22.41 -19.83 6.69
N GLN A 55 -22.92 -20.06 7.90
CA GLN A 55 -24.32 -19.82 8.18
C GLN A 55 -24.51 -18.32 8.02
N GLU A 56 -24.85 -17.93 6.80
CA GLU A 56 -25.21 -16.58 6.47
C GLU A 56 -26.43 -16.27 7.34
N PRO A 57 -26.38 -15.24 8.20
CA PRO A 57 -27.57 -14.81 8.92
C PRO A 57 -28.68 -14.55 7.88
N PRO A 58 -29.95 -14.83 8.18
CA PRO A 58 -31.02 -14.57 7.23
C PRO A 58 -30.99 -13.09 6.88
N ILE A 59 -30.43 -12.78 5.70
CA ILE A 59 -30.48 -11.45 5.13
C ILE A 59 -31.96 -11.23 4.90
N ILE A 60 -32.53 -10.27 5.61
CA ILE A 60 -33.86 -9.76 5.27
C ILE A 60 -33.63 -8.97 4.00
N VAL A 61 -33.64 -9.70 2.89
CA VAL A 61 -33.32 -9.18 1.58
C VAL A 61 -34.43 -8.19 1.23
N ASP A 62 -34.10 -6.91 1.08
CA ASP A 62 -34.90 -6.08 0.19
C ASP A 62 -34.61 -6.63 -1.22
N SER A 63 -35.42 -7.61 -1.62
CA SER A 63 -35.01 -8.72 -2.50
C SER A 63 -34.45 -8.29 -3.85
N GLU A 64 -34.76 -7.09 -4.31
CA GLU A 64 -34.28 -6.59 -5.58
C GLU A 64 -32.95 -5.84 -5.43
N THR A 65 -32.82 -5.02 -4.40
CA THR A 65 -31.66 -4.15 -4.16
C THR A 65 -30.43 -4.97 -3.75
N ASP A 66 -30.59 -5.90 -2.82
CA ASP A 66 -29.46 -6.70 -2.35
C ASP A 66 -29.00 -7.70 -3.40
N GLN A 67 -29.94 -8.27 -4.17
CA GLN A 67 -29.60 -9.13 -5.30
C GLN A 67 -28.86 -8.36 -6.40
N LEU A 68 -29.20 -7.09 -6.63
CA LEU A 68 -28.42 -6.24 -7.52
C LEU A 68 -26.98 -6.09 -7.03
N TYR A 69 -26.77 -5.81 -5.73
CA TYR A 69 -25.42 -5.67 -5.19
C TYR A 69 -24.62 -6.97 -5.26
N ILE A 70 -25.22 -8.10 -4.87
CA ILE A 70 -24.58 -9.41 -4.96
C ILE A 70 -24.13 -9.69 -6.40
N ASN A 71 -25.02 -9.54 -7.38
CA ASN A 71 -24.69 -9.74 -8.78
C ASN A 71 -23.57 -8.82 -9.27
N LEU A 72 -23.54 -7.57 -8.80
CA LEU A 72 -22.48 -6.62 -9.17
C LEU A 72 -21.13 -7.05 -8.58
N TYR A 73 -21.09 -7.41 -7.30
CA TYR A 73 -19.86 -7.86 -6.65
C TYR A 73 -19.34 -9.15 -7.25
N GLU A 74 -20.20 -10.14 -7.50
CA GLU A 74 -19.81 -11.40 -8.13
C GLU A 74 -19.19 -11.19 -9.51
N ARG A 75 -19.70 -10.22 -10.28
CA ARG A 75 -19.21 -9.93 -11.63
C ARG A 75 -17.92 -9.10 -11.65
N VAL A 76 -17.76 -8.16 -10.72
CA VAL A 76 -16.64 -7.18 -10.76
C VAL A 76 -15.45 -7.64 -9.93
N ASN A 77 -15.67 -8.28 -8.78
CA ASN A 77 -14.60 -8.64 -7.84
C ASN A 77 -13.49 -9.51 -8.46
N PRO A 78 -13.76 -10.48 -9.36
CA PRO A 78 -12.71 -11.25 -10.01
C PRO A 78 -11.72 -10.42 -10.84
N SER A 79 -12.09 -9.20 -11.24
CA SER A 79 -11.22 -8.30 -11.98
C SER A 79 -10.39 -7.38 -11.08
N VAL A 80 -10.67 -7.33 -9.77
CA VAL A 80 -9.98 -6.46 -8.82
C VAL A 80 -8.69 -7.14 -8.34
N VAL A 81 -7.58 -6.40 -8.36
CA VAL A 81 -6.26 -6.89 -7.96
C VAL A 81 -5.65 -6.04 -6.85
N ASN A 82 -4.81 -6.67 -6.02
CA ASN A 82 -3.93 -5.95 -5.11
C ASN A 82 -2.60 -5.61 -5.81
N ILE A 83 -2.13 -4.38 -5.64
CA ILE A 83 -0.90 -3.86 -6.23
C ILE A 83 0.07 -3.56 -5.09
N LEU A 84 1.22 -4.23 -5.07
CA LEU A 84 2.30 -3.96 -4.13
C LEU A 84 3.51 -3.38 -4.87
N ILE A 85 4.02 -2.26 -4.38
CA ILE A 85 5.18 -1.56 -4.94
C ILE A 85 6.38 -1.85 -4.05
N TYR A 86 7.46 -2.34 -4.66
CA TYR A 86 8.73 -2.60 -3.97
C TYR A 86 9.83 -1.71 -4.53
N ALA A 87 10.63 -1.13 -3.64
CA ALA A 87 11.92 -0.56 -3.99
C ALA A 87 12.99 -1.65 -3.91
N ARG A 88 13.92 -1.65 -4.87
CA ARG A 88 15.07 -2.54 -4.86
C ARG A 88 16.31 -1.76 -4.46
N GLU A 89 16.99 -2.22 -3.42
CA GLU A 89 18.31 -1.74 -3.02
C GLU A 89 19.27 -2.94 -2.97
N GLY A 90 20.10 -3.06 -4.00
CA GLY A 90 20.93 -4.25 -4.23
C GLY A 90 20.08 -5.52 -4.41
N ASN A 91 20.25 -6.49 -3.49
CA ASN A 91 19.51 -7.76 -3.48
C ASN A 91 18.28 -7.74 -2.54
N LEU A 92 18.00 -6.62 -1.88
CA LEU A 92 16.86 -6.49 -0.97
C LEU A 92 15.68 -5.80 -1.68
N PHE A 93 14.48 -6.37 -1.51
CA PHE A 93 13.23 -5.74 -1.92
C PHE A 93 12.47 -5.29 -0.68
N THR A 94 12.20 -3.99 -0.59
CA THR A 94 11.46 -3.39 0.52
C THR A 94 10.13 -2.87 -0.01
N PRO A 95 8.99 -3.21 0.60
CA PRO A 95 7.70 -2.66 0.21
C PRO A 95 7.67 -1.16 0.49
N VAL A 96 7.24 -0.37 -0.50
CA VAL A 96 7.16 1.10 -0.42
C VAL A 96 5.76 1.64 -0.70
N GLY A 97 4.84 0.81 -1.16
CA GLY A 97 3.46 1.19 -1.39
C GLY A 97 2.53 0.00 -1.62
N GLU A 98 1.25 0.22 -1.40
CA GLU A 98 0.17 -0.73 -1.64
C GLU A 98 -1.03 0.03 -2.21
N GLY A 99 -1.82 -0.64 -3.06
CA GLY A 99 -3.03 -0.09 -3.63
C GLY A 99 -3.87 -1.17 -4.30
N SER A 100 -5.00 -0.75 -4.88
CA SER A 100 -5.89 -1.64 -5.61
C SER A 100 -6.01 -1.20 -7.06
N GLY A 101 -6.28 -2.15 -7.94
CA GLY A 101 -6.53 -1.90 -9.35
C GLY A 101 -7.56 -2.86 -9.91
N PHE A 102 -7.79 -2.78 -11.22
CA PHE A 102 -8.61 -3.74 -11.93
C PHE A 102 -7.97 -4.11 -13.27
N VAL A 103 -8.22 -5.33 -13.75
CA VAL A 103 -7.78 -5.80 -15.07
C VAL A 103 -8.64 -5.13 -16.14
N TYR A 104 -8.01 -4.57 -17.18
CA TYR A 104 -8.70 -3.84 -18.23
C TYR A 104 -9.06 -4.73 -19.43
N ASP A 105 -8.15 -5.61 -19.85
CA ASP A 105 -8.36 -6.53 -20.97
C ASP A 105 -7.75 -7.92 -20.71
N GLY A 106 -7.93 -8.84 -21.66
CA GLY A 106 -7.44 -10.22 -21.55
C GLY A 106 -5.93 -10.40 -21.71
N ALA A 107 -5.19 -9.33 -22.02
CA ALA A 107 -3.72 -9.36 -22.09
C ALA A 107 -3.06 -9.02 -20.74
N GLY A 108 -3.84 -8.49 -19.78
CA GLY A 108 -3.36 -8.07 -18.45
C GLY A 108 -3.20 -6.57 -18.38
#